data_AF-A0A916YQT2-F1
#
_entry.id   AF-A0A916YQT2-F1
#
_cell.length_a   1.000
_cell.length_b   1.000
_cell.length_c   1.000
_cell.angle_alpha   90.00
_cell.angle_beta   90.00
_cell.angle_gamma   90.00
#
_symmetry.space_group_name_H-M   'P 1'
#
loop_
_entity.id
_entity.type
_entity.pdbx_description
1 polymer ?
#
loop_
_entity_poly.entity_id
_entity_poly.type
_entity_poly.pdbx_seq_one_letter_code
_entity_poly.pdbx_strand_id
1 'polypeptide(L)'
;MVVRGVRLNGNYVTKGERDAAIERIKATPPDELALVDIASADWDGWEQIRRFADLSICVIEPNPIGLASLTRLGEQLPVTEREDIAIVLNKLDDRRKLSRHCHRFMKQLFVNQFVGSIRRDESANEAIARFESLVDYAPNSVIITDVDILIDSIEQRLAITGLVRDPQKLRAVNSAEHQTV
;
A
#
# COMPACT_ATOMS: atom_id res chain seq x y z
N MET A 1 3.34 -16.95 -8.02
CA MET A 1 2.33 -17.83 -7.40
C MET A 1 1.06 -17.01 -7.24
N VAL A 2 -0.09 -17.53 -7.68
CA VAL A 2 -1.40 -16.91 -7.47
C VAL A 2 -2.15 -17.74 -6.44
N VAL A 3 -2.63 -17.12 -5.37
CA VAL A 3 -3.40 -17.78 -4.31
C VAL A 3 -4.75 -17.07 -4.23
N ARG A 4 -5.84 -17.77 -4.58
CA ARG A 4 -7.20 -17.23 -4.56
C ARG A 4 -7.34 -15.90 -5.33
N GLY A 5 -6.75 -15.84 -6.53
CA GLY A 5 -6.74 -14.61 -7.35
C GLY A 5 -5.74 -13.55 -6.91
N VAL A 6 -5.00 -13.73 -5.81
CA VAL A 6 -3.98 -12.78 -5.35
C VAL A 6 -2.60 -13.20 -5.84
N ARG A 7 -1.92 -12.28 -6.52
CA ARG A 7 -0.54 -12.43 -7.00
C ARG A 7 0.39 -11.53 -6.20
N LEU A 8 1.31 -12.14 -5.45
CA LEU A 8 2.38 -11.40 -4.77
C LEU A 8 3.57 -11.19 -5.71
N ASN A 9 4.04 -9.95 -5.81
CA ASN A 9 5.28 -9.59 -6.50
C ASN A 9 6.16 -8.78 -5.53
N GLY A 10 7.43 -9.15 -5.37
CA GLY A 10 8.35 -8.47 -4.45
C GLY A 10 9.79 -8.96 -4.62
N ASN A 11 10.70 -8.45 -3.78
CA ASN A 11 12.14 -8.79 -3.77
C ASN A 11 12.87 -8.52 -5.10
N TYR A 12 12.66 -7.35 -5.70
CA TYR A 12 13.39 -6.96 -6.90
C TYR A 12 14.77 -6.43 -6.53
N VAL A 13 15.83 -7.13 -6.93
CA VAL A 13 17.21 -6.73 -6.65
C VAL A 13 17.81 -6.01 -7.85
N THR A 14 17.38 -6.37 -9.05
CA THR A 14 17.90 -5.87 -10.32
C THR A 14 16.86 -5.06 -11.10
N LYS A 15 17.33 -4.29 -12.10
CA LYS A 15 16.46 -3.58 -13.03
C LYS A 15 15.60 -4.54 -13.87
N GLY A 16 16.21 -5.62 -14.39
CA GLY A 16 15.48 -6.60 -15.21
C GLY A 16 14.35 -7.31 -14.45
N GLU A 17 14.54 -7.59 -13.16
CA GLU A 17 13.49 -8.15 -12.30
C GLU A 17 12.32 -7.17 -12.09
N ARG A 18 12.62 -5.87 -11.98
CA ARG A 18 11.60 -4.80 -11.88
C ARG A 18 10.82 -4.67 -13.19
N ASP A 19 11.50 -4.62 -14.33
CA ASP A 19 10.85 -4.52 -15.64
C ASP A 19 9.91 -5.73 -15.86
N ALA A 20 10.36 -6.94 -15.53
CA ALA A 20 9.53 -8.14 -15.59
C ALA A 20 8.36 -8.12 -14.59
N ALA A 21 8.49 -7.46 -13.44
CA ALA A 21 7.40 -7.28 -12.49
C ALA A 21 6.34 -6.32 -13.02
N ILE A 22 6.76 -5.21 -13.61
CA ILE A 22 5.88 -4.23 -14.25
C ILE A 22 5.03 -4.90 -15.34
N GLU A 23 5.63 -5.71 -16.21
CA GLU A 23 4.88 -6.43 -17.24
C GLU A 23 3.88 -7.43 -16.63
N ARG A 24 4.22 -8.10 -15.53
CA ARG A 24 3.27 -8.95 -14.80
C ARG A 24 2.13 -8.16 -14.17
N ILE A 25 2.39 -6.98 -13.62
CA ILE A 25 1.37 -6.11 -13.02
C ILE A 25 0.40 -5.61 -14.10
N LYS A 26 0.92 -5.16 -15.24
CA LYS A 26 0.11 -4.76 -16.41
C LYS A 26 -0.76 -5.90 -16.92
N ALA A 27 -0.21 -7.11 -16.97
CA ALA A 27 -0.91 -8.31 -17.41
C ALA A 27 -1.84 -8.94 -16.36
N THR A 28 -2.04 -8.31 -15.19
CA THR A 28 -2.96 -8.82 -14.15
C THR A 28 -4.39 -8.85 -14.70
N PRO A 29 -5.05 -10.01 -14.71
CA PRO A 29 -6.45 -10.14 -15.11
C PRO A 29 -7.38 -9.25 -14.27
N PRO A 30 -8.53 -8.80 -14.81
CA PRO A 30 -9.48 -7.95 -14.07
C PRO A 30 -10.07 -8.58 -12.79
N ASP A 31 -10.06 -9.91 -12.69
CA ASP A 31 -10.54 -10.70 -11.54
C ASP A 31 -9.42 -11.14 -10.59
N GLU A 32 -8.18 -10.70 -10.83
CA GLU A 32 -7.02 -10.93 -9.95
C GLU A 32 -6.56 -9.64 -9.26
N LEU A 33 -6.02 -9.77 -8.05
CA LEU A 33 -5.35 -8.70 -7.32
C LEU A 33 -3.84 -8.89 -7.37
N ALA A 34 -3.11 -7.89 -7.87
CA ALA A 34 -1.65 -7.86 -7.75
C ALA A 34 -1.24 -7.07 -6.51
N LEU A 35 -0.64 -7.75 -5.53
CA LEU A 35 0.03 -7.10 -4.40
C LEU A 35 1.52 -6.97 -4.71
N VAL A 36 2.03 -5.76 -4.57
CA VAL A 36 3.43 -5.46 -4.84
C VAL A 36 4.09 -4.98 -3.55
N ASP A 37 4.99 -5.79 -3.01
CA ASP A 37 5.79 -5.44 -1.85
C ASP A 37 7.08 -4.75 -2.29
N ILE A 38 7.30 -3.54 -1.79
CA ILE A 38 8.44 -2.69 -2.12
C ILE A 38 9.14 -2.33 -0.82
N ALA A 39 10.46 -2.55 -0.79
CA ALA A 39 11.27 -2.17 0.36
C ALA A 39 11.16 -0.65 0.60
N SER A 40 11.08 -0.23 1.87
CA SER A 40 10.92 1.18 2.26
C SER A 40 12.05 2.11 1.79
N ALA A 41 13.21 1.54 1.43
CA ALA A 41 14.34 2.27 0.88
C ALA A 41 14.35 2.35 -0.66
N ASP A 42 13.55 1.54 -1.37
CA ASP A 42 13.53 1.47 -2.84
C ASP A 42 12.53 2.46 -3.45
N TRP A 43 12.89 3.74 -3.36
CA TRP A 43 12.07 4.84 -3.91
C TRP A 43 11.99 4.82 -5.43
N ASP A 44 13.07 4.42 -6.10
CA ASP A 44 13.09 4.29 -7.56
C ASP A 44 12.16 3.17 -8.03
N GLY A 45 12.15 2.03 -7.34
CA GLY A 45 11.20 0.96 -7.59
C GLY A 45 9.76 1.40 -7.37
N TRP A 46 9.49 2.11 -6.27
CA TRP A 46 8.16 2.67 -6.02
C TRP A 46 7.72 3.66 -7.11
N GLU A 47 8.56 4.61 -7.52
CA GLU A 47 8.20 5.61 -8.54
C GLU A 47 7.92 4.98 -9.92
N GLN A 48 8.63 3.90 -10.26
CA GLN A 48 8.40 3.14 -11.50
C GLN A 48 7.09 2.34 -11.44
N ILE A 49 6.85 1.64 -10.33
CA ILE A 49 5.71 0.72 -10.19
C ILE A 49 4.40 1.47 -9.95
N ARG A 50 4.42 2.58 -9.19
CA ARG A 50 3.19 3.30 -8.79
C ARG A 50 2.34 3.75 -9.97
N ARG A 51 2.96 3.99 -11.15
CA ARG A 51 2.26 4.40 -12.39
C ARG A 51 1.33 3.33 -12.95
N PHE A 52 1.50 2.08 -12.52
CA PHE A 52 0.71 0.92 -12.94
C PHE A 52 -0.15 0.35 -11.81
N ALA A 53 -0.07 0.94 -10.62
CA ALA A 53 -0.83 0.53 -9.46
C ALA A 53 -2.14 1.32 -9.40
N ASP A 54 -3.25 0.62 -9.15
CA ASP A 54 -4.54 1.27 -8.91
C ASP A 54 -4.58 1.98 -7.55
N LEU A 55 -3.72 1.54 -6.61
CA LEU A 55 -3.52 2.18 -5.32
C LEU A 55 -2.15 1.84 -4.72
N SER A 56 -1.47 2.83 -4.16
CA SER A 56 -0.29 2.66 -3.32
C SER A 56 -0.67 2.73 -1.84
N ILE A 57 -0.35 1.69 -1.07
CA ILE A 57 -0.58 1.68 0.38
C ILE A 57 0.72 2.07 1.09
N CYS A 58 0.73 3.25 1.71
CA CYS A 58 1.83 3.75 2.52
C CYS A 58 1.63 3.35 3.98
N VAL A 59 2.41 2.37 4.43
CA VAL A 59 2.38 1.90 5.83
C VAL A 59 3.44 2.67 6.63
N ILE A 60 3.01 3.38 7.67
CA ILE A 60 3.89 4.16 8.55
C ILE A 60 3.69 3.78 10.01
N GLU A 61 4.73 3.92 10.81
CA GLU A 61 4.61 3.79 12.26
C GLU A 61 4.29 5.15 12.92
N PRO A 62 3.61 5.16 14.09
CA PRO A 62 3.23 6.37 14.81
C PRO A 62 4.40 6.97 15.60
N ASN A 63 5.44 7.32 14.87
CA ASN A 63 6.65 7.94 15.37
C ASN A 63 7.08 9.12 14.46
N PRO A 64 7.96 10.02 14.93
CA PRO A 64 8.29 11.23 14.18
C PRO A 64 8.97 10.95 12.84
N ILE A 65 9.77 9.88 12.74
CA ILE A 65 10.49 9.50 11.53
C ILE A 65 9.49 9.01 10.45
N GLY A 66 8.53 8.18 10.85
CA GLY A 66 7.47 7.69 9.97
C GLY A 66 6.53 8.79 9.48
N LEU A 67 6.27 9.81 10.31
CA LEU A 67 5.50 10.99 9.85
C LEU A 67 6.32 11.87 8.91
N ALA A 68 7.61 12.08 9.21
CA ALA A 68 8.50 12.89 8.39
C ALA A 68 8.72 12.28 7.00
N SER A 69 8.66 10.95 6.84
CA SER A 69 8.81 10.32 5.52
C SER A 69 7.66 10.62 4.56
N LEU A 70 6.49 11.04 5.06
CA LEU A 70 5.37 11.46 4.21
C LEU A 70 5.69 12.69 3.36
N THR A 71 6.62 13.55 3.77
CA THR A 71 7.01 14.72 2.96
C THR A 71 7.69 14.32 1.66
N ARG A 72 8.40 13.18 1.65
CA ARG A 72 9.06 12.63 0.46
C ARG A 72 8.06 12.07 -0.55
N LEU A 73 6.91 11.62 -0.08
CA LEU A 73 5.82 11.27 -0.97
C LEU A 73 5.32 12.54 -1.70
N GLY A 74 5.30 13.70 -1.06
CA GLY A 74 4.71 14.92 -1.60
C GLY A 74 5.50 15.70 -2.66
N GLU A 75 6.58 15.17 -3.26
CA GLU A 75 7.56 15.95 -4.03
C GLU A 75 6.99 16.76 -5.22
N GLN A 76 5.93 16.28 -5.88
CA GLN A 76 5.27 17.00 -7.00
C GLN A 76 3.84 17.46 -6.69
N LEU A 77 3.18 16.75 -5.77
CA LEU A 77 1.81 17.02 -5.36
C LEU A 77 1.72 16.68 -3.86
N PRO A 78 1.15 17.57 -3.01
CA PRO A 78 0.98 17.28 -1.60
C PRO A 78 0.29 15.93 -1.41
N VAL A 79 0.74 15.15 -0.41
CA VAL A 79 0.14 13.83 -0.14
C VAL A 79 -1.38 13.94 0.12
N THR A 80 -1.82 15.05 0.70
CA THR A 80 -3.24 15.38 0.94
C THR A 80 -4.09 15.48 -0.34
N GLU A 81 -3.45 15.64 -1.49
CA GLU A 81 -4.08 15.77 -2.81
C GLU A 81 -3.85 14.53 -3.68
N ARG A 82 -3.14 13.51 -3.17
CA ARG A 82 -2.85 12.27 -3.90
C ARG A 82 -3.96 11.25 -3.73
N GLU A 83 -4.69 10.98 -4.81
CA GLU A 83 -5.76 9.97 -4.82
C GLU A 83 -5.20 8.54 -4.95
N ASP A 84 -4.04 8.39 -5.58
CA ASP A 84 -3.31 7.14 -5.76
C ASP A 84 -2.64 6.60 -4.48
N ILE A 85 -2.80 7.28 -3.34
CA ILE A 85 -2.18 6.90 -2.06
C ILE A 85 -3.20 6.72 -0.94
N ALA A 86 -3.14 5.56 -0.29
CA ALA A 86 -3.77 5.29 0.99
C ALA A 86 -2.71 5.21 2.09
N ILE A 87 -2.92 5.88 3.22
CA ILE A 87 -2.01 5.86 4.37
C ILE A 87 -2.59 5.00 5.49
N VAL A 88 -1.76 4.09 6.01
CA VAL A 88 -2.07 3.20 7.13
C VAL A 88 -1.09 3.44 8.26
N LEU A 89 -1.61 3.65 9.47
CA LEU A 89 -0.79 3.77 10.67
C LEU A 89 -0.64 2.40 11.35
N ASN A 90 0.52 1.77 11.23
CA ASN A 90 0.80 0.44 11.76
C ASN A 90 1.38 0.51 13.18
N LYS A 91 1.19 -0.56 13.96
CA LYS A 91 1.67 -0.68 15.35
C LYS A 91 1.18 0.47 16.25
N LEU A 92 -0.08 0.86 16.08
CA LEU A 92 -0.73 1.85 16.94
C LEU A 92 -0.75 1.34 18.39
N ASP A 93 -0.27 2.15 19.32
CA ASP A 93 -0.27 1.83 20.75
C ASP A 93 -0.94 2.98 21.52
N ASP A 94 -2.22 2.79 21.80
CA ASP A 94 -3.04 3.79 22.48
C ASP A 94 -2.61 4.07 23.92
N ARG A 95 -1.67 3.32 24.50
CA ARG A 95 -1.09 3.64 25.81
C ARG A 95 -0.07 4.77 25.69
N ARG A 96 0.57 4.93 24.52
CA ARG A 96 1.61 5.95 24.29
C ARG A 96 1.01 7.26 23.79
N LYS A 97 1.29 8.35 24.53
CA LYS A 97 0.80 9.70 24.18
C LYS A 97 1.15 10.12 22.76
N LEU A 98 2.40 9.90 22.35
CA LEU A 98 2.86 10.22 21.01
C LEU A 98 2.07 9.44 19.94
N SER A 99 1.79 8.17 20.19
CA SER A 99 1.06 7.33 19.24
C SER A 99 -0.38 7.83 19.04
N ARG A 100 -1.08 8.16 20.14
CA ARG A 100 -2.40 8.80 20.08
C ARG A 100 -2.38 10.15 19.36
N HIS A 101 -1.32 10.94 19.55
CA HIS A 101 -1.17 12.24 18.89
C HIS A 101 -0.96 12.07 17.39
N CYS A 102 -0.10 11.13 16.97
CA CYS A 102 0.09 10.79 15.57
C CYS A 102 -1.25 10.36 14.95
N HIS A 103 -1.99 9.45 15.59
CA HIS A 103 -3.28 9.00 15.09
C HIS A 103 -4.29 10.14 14.87
N ARG A 104 -4.44 11.05 15.85
CA ARG A 104 -5.31 12.23 15.68
C ARG A 104 -4.83 13.16 14.57
N PHE A 105 -3.53 13.41 14.50
CA PHE A 105 -2.93 14.22 13.45
C PHE A 105 -3.19 13.63 12.06
N MET A 106 -3.01 12.33 11.90
CA MET A 106 -3.28 11.63 10.63
C MET A 106 -4.74 11.79 10.19
N LYS A 107 -5.69 11.58 11.11
CA LYS A 107 -7.12 11.76 10.84
C LYS A 107 -7.50 13.18 10.44
N GLN A 108 -6.84 14.19 11.01
CA GLN A 108 -7.15 15.60 10.76
C GLN A 108 -6.51 16.13 9.47
N LEU A 109 -5.27 15.76 9.19
CA LEU A 109 -4.52 16.31 8.06
C LEU A 109 -4.75 15.53 6.76
N PHE A 110 -4.84 14.21 6.85
CA PHE A 110 -4.96 13.32 5.69
C PHE A 110 -6.36 12.74 5.58
N VAL A 111 -7.40 13.56 5.71
CA VAL A 111 -8.81 13.12 5.75
C VAL A 111 -9.15 12.19 4.59
N ASN A 112 -8.64 12.51 3.40
CA ASN A 112 -8.92 11.73 2.20
C ASN A 112 -7.99 10.54 2.05
N GLN A 113 -6.73 10.59 2.52
CA GLN A 113 -5.74 9.52 2.28
C GLN A 113 -5.64 8.53 3.43
N PHE A 114 -5.96 8.91 4.65
CA PHE A 114 -5.84 8.06 5.83
C PHE A 114 -6.99 7.05 5.88
N VAL A 115 -6.67 5.77 5.60
CA VAL A 115 -7.67 4.70 5.49
C VAL A 115 -7.83 3.89 6.77
N GLY A 116 -6.88 3.98 7.71
CA GLY A 116 -7.00 3.27 8.99
C GLY A 116 -5.69 3.05 9.72
N SER A 117 -5.77 2.25 10.77
CA SER A 117 -4.65 1.91 11.64
C SER A 117 -4.70 0.45 12.06
N ILE A 118 -3.54 -0.18 12.18
CA ILE A 118 -3.39 -1.51 12.77
C ILE A 118 -2.80 -1.36 14.17
N ARG A 119 -3.47 -1.92 15.18
CA ARG A 119 -2.99 -1.89 16.57
C ARG A 119 -1.79 -2.82 16.74
N ARG A 120 -0.90 -2.43 17.66
CA ARG A 120 0.24 -3.26 18.04
C ARG A 120 -0.25 -4.51 18.76
N ASP A 121 0.21 -5.66 18.29
CA ASP A 121 0.01 -6.96 18.92
C ASP A 121 1.31 -7.77 18.77
N GLU A 122 1.76 -8.40 19.86
CA GLU A 122 2.99 -9.20 19.86
C GLU A 122 2.81 -10.52 19.09
N SER A 123 1.57 -10.97 18.95
CA SER A 123 1.20 -12.18 18.22
C SER A 123 1.72 -12.20 16.78
N ALA A 124 1.85 -11.04 16.13
CA ALA A 124 2.43 -10.94 14.79
C ALA A 124 3.91 -11.32 14.76
N ASN A 125 4.71 -10.84 15.72
CA ASN A 125 6.13 -11.19 15.81
C ASN A 125 6.32 -12.67 16.14
N GLU A 126 5.47 -13.19 17.02
CA GLU A 126 5.50 -14.61 17.41
C GLU A 126 5.09 -15.55 16.27
N ALA A 127 4.10 -15.16 15.45
CA ALA A 127 3.71 -15.90 14.25
C ALA A 127 4.86 -15.95 13.22
N ILE A 128 5.49 -14.80 12.97
CA ILE A 128 6.66 -14.71 12.07
C ILE A 128 7.80 -15.58 12.59
N ALA A 129 8.09 -15.55 13.90
CA ALA A 129 9.13 -16.38 14.51
C ALA A 129 8.87 -17.89 14.37
N ARG A 130 7.60 -18.29 14.18
CA ARG A 130 7.19 -19.68 13.91
C ARG A 130 6.99 -20.00 12.44
N PHE A 131 7.15 -19.04 11.54
CA PHE A 131 6.83 -19.17 10.11
C PHE A 131 5.37 -19.59 9.86
N GLU A 132 4.46 -19.14 10.72
CA GLU A 132 3.03 -19.40 10.60
C GLU A 132 2.28 -18.13 10.18
N SER A 133 1.13 -18.29 9.53
CA SER A 133 0.25 -17.16 9.28
C SER A 133 -0.33 -16.67 10.62
N LEU A 134 -0.60 -15.37 10.75
CA LEU A 134 -1.19 -14.83 11.98
C LEU A 134 -2.57 -15.44 12.27
N VAL A 135 -3.33 -15.75 11.23
CA VAL A 135 -4.67 -16.35 11.34
C VAL A 135 -4.59 -17.75 11.95
N ASP A 136 -3.58 -18.54 11.59
CA ASP A 136 -3.38 -19.88 12.14
C ASP A 136 -2.80 -19.83 13.56
N TYR A 137 -1.82 -18.95 13.80
CA TYR A 137 -1.13 -18.85 15.08
C TYR A 137 -1.97 -18.21 16.19
N ALA A 138 -2.61 -17.07 15.88
CA ALA A 138 -3.35 -16.26 16.84
C ALA A 138 -4.65 -15.73 16.20
N PRO A 139 -5.66 -16.59 15.99
CA PRO A 139 -6.92 -16.23 15.31
C PRO A 139 -7.74 -15.14 16.03
N ASN A 140 -7.46 -14.90 17.32
CA ASN A 140 -8.09 -13.85 18.11
C ASN A 140 -7.23 -12.58 18.20
N SER A 141 -6.14 -12.49 17.44
CA SER A 141 -5.30 -11.29 17.40
C SER A 141 -6.12 -10.09 16.93
N VAL A 142 -5.91 -8.96 17.59
CA VAL A 142 -6.60 -7.72 17.27
C VAL A 142 -6.28 -7.21 15.86
N ILE A 143 -5.11 -7.61 15.32
CA ILE A 143 -4.67 -7.26 13.98
C ILE A 143 -5.61 -7.83 12.93
N ILE A 144 -6.19 -9.02 13.13
CA ILE A 144 -7.10 -9.65 12.16
C ILE A 144 -8.32 -8.75 11.96
N THR A 145 -8.97 -8.36 13.05
CA THR A 145 -10.10 -7.42 13.00
C THR A 145 -9.71 -6.06 12.41
N ASP A 146 -8.53 -5.53 12.74
CA ASP A 146 -8.08 -4.25 12.19
C ASP A 146 -7.80 -4.34 10.68
N VAL A 147 -7.32 -5.49 10.20
CA VAL A 147 -7.12 -5.76 8.76
C VAL A 147 -8.45 -5.87 8.04
N ASP A 148 -9.46 -6.54 8.61
CA ASP A 148 -10.80 -6.62 8.00
C ASP A 148 -11.40 -5.22 7.80
N ILE A 149 -11.33 -4.36 8.83
CA ILE A 149 -11.77 -2.96 8.73
C ILE A 149 -10.96 -2.19 7.68
N LEU A 150 -9.66 -2.46 7.58
CA LEU A 150 -8.80 -1.81 6.60
C LEU A 150 -9.13 -2.23 5.17
N ILE A 151 -9.50 -3.50 4.94
CA ILE A 151 -9.95 -4.02 3.65
C ILE A 151 -11.18 -3.24 3.21
N ASP A 152 -12.19 -3.12 4.07
CA ASP A 152 -13.42 -2.36 3.77
C ASP A 152 -13.09 -0.90 3.37
N SER A 153 -12.20 -0.24 4.11
CA SER A 153 -11.76 1.12 3.79
C SER A 153 -11.03 1.23 2.45
N ILE A 154 -10.21 0.23 2.10
CA ILE A 154 -9.47 0.19 0.83
C ILE A 154 -10.44 -0.06 -0.33
N GLU A 155 -11.38 -0.98 -0.19
CA GLU A 155 -12.40 -1.24 -1.22
C GLU A 155 -13.25 -0.01 -1.50
N GLN A 156 -13.71 0.67 -0.44
CA GLN A 156 -14.44 1.93 -0.57
C GLN A 156 -13.62 3.00 -1.30
N ARG A 157 -12.33 3.10 -0.98
CA ARG A 157 -11.42 4.03 -1.67
C ARG A 157 -11.31 3.71 -3.16
N LEU A 158 -11.04 2.45 -3.51
CA LEU A 158 -10.92 1.99 -4.90
C LEU A 158 -12.21 2.25 -5.69
N ALA A 159 -13.36 2.12 -5.06
CA ALA A 159 -14.66 2.43 -5.67
C ALA A 159 -14.84 3.93 -5.95
N ILE A 160 -14.40 4.80 -5.02
CA ILE A 160 -14.53 6.27 -5.15
C ILE A 160 -13.59 6.85 -6.20
N THR A 161 -12.34 6.40 -6.26
CA THR A 161 -11.34 6.94 -7.17
C THR A 161 -11.57 6.53 -8.63
N GLY A 162 -12.51 5.61 -8.89
CA GLY A 162 -12.80 5.13 -10.24
C GLY A 162 -11.59 4.49 -10.93
N LEU A 163 -10.56 4.11 -10.15
CA LEU A 163 -9.32 3.48 -10.62
C LEU A 163 -9.52 1.99 -10.99
N VAL A 164 -10.77 1.57 -11.24
CA VAL A 164 -11.05 0.35 -11.98
C VAL A 164 -10.46 0.56 -13.38
N ARG A 165 -9.38 -0.16 -13.71
CA ARG A 165 -8.68 -0.07 -14.99
C ARG A 165 -9.65 0.03 -16.16
N ASP A 166 -9.75 1.22 -16.76
CA ASP A 166 -10.30 1.35 -18.12
C ASP A 166 -9.23 0.83 -19.09
N PRO A 167 -9.45 -0.31 -19.77
CA PRO A 167 -8.50 -0.87 -20.73
C PRO A 167 -8.16 0.10 -21.87
N GLN A 168 -8.99 1.12 -22.12
CA GLN A 168 -8.77 2.11 -23.18
C GLN A 168 -7.79 3.21 -22.78
N LYS A 169 -7.68 3.57 -21.50
CA LYS A 169 -6.71 4.59 -21.03
C LYS A 169 -5.26 4.13 -21.15
N LEU A 170 -4.97 2.83 -20.94
CA LEU A 170 -3.62 2.28 -21.15
C LEU A 170 -3.17 2.33 -22.62
N ARG A 171 -4.10 2.23 -23.58
CA ARG A 171 -3.79 2.34 -25.02
C ARG A 171 -3.44 3.77 -25.43
N ALA A 172 -4.03 4.77 -24.78
CA ALA A 172 -3.76 6.17 -25.06
C ALA A 172 -2.34 6.60 -24.60
N VAL A 173 -1.89 6.13 -23.44
CA VAL A 173 -0.53 6.42 -22.93
C VAL A 173 0.54 5.77 -23.82
N ASN A 174 0.34 4.51 -24.24
CA ASN A 174 1.28 3.81 -25.14
C ASN A 174 1.33 4.39 -26.56
N SER A 175 0.26 5.08 -27.00
CA SER A 175 0.21 5.75 -28.31
C SER A 175 0.92 7.11 -28.31
N ALA A 176 0.99 7.78 -27.16
CA ALA A 176 1.71 9.05 -27.00
C ALA A 176 3.24 8.86 -26.95
N GLU A 177 3.72 7.77 -26.35
CA GLU A 177 5.16 7.46 -26.29
C GLU A 177 5.75 6.99 -27.65
N HIS A 178 4.91 6.54 -28.59
CA HIS A 178 5.34 6.17 -29.96
C HIS A 178 5.29 7.31 -30.99
N GLN A 179 4.86 8.51 -30.61
CA GLN A 179 4.78 9.68 -31.50
C GLN A 179 5.91 10.70 -31.31
N THR A 180 6.90 10.41 -30.46
CA THR A 180 8.09 11.26 -30.30
C THR A 180 9.34 10.51 -30.76
N VAL A 181 9.47 10.34 -32.08
CA VAL A 181 10.72 10.04 -32.79
C VAL A 181 10.81 10.96 -33.99
#